data_AF-A0A3S2TIS7-F1
#
_entry.id   AF-A0A3S2TIS7-F1
#
_cell.length_a   1.000
_cell.length_b   1.000
_cell.length_c   1.000
_cell.angle_alpha   90.00
_cell.angle_beta   90.00
_cell.angle_gamma   90.00
#
_symmetry.space_group_name_H-M   'P 1'
#
loop_
_entity.id
_entity.type
_entity.pdbx_description
1 polymer ?
#
loop_
_entity_poly.entity_id
_entity_poly.type
_entity_poly.pdbx_seq_one_letter_code
_entity_poly.pdbx_strand_id
1 'polypeptide(L)'
;MSFLNTIPAAIRPWDEFSTWNRFHIGDPFERAVWLNKVCQSDLPVTLGQPGGDVLTVSLWSVDQTGAQLHFSAEASEANRETVRRLATAAELWGAVYVDDQKFQFLMTGLDVVVRSGGLAISCDGPQDMYRLARRQGQRIKGWPNSVPVAQVPMDRAGGGPLTVRVADLGAEGCGLRLCADVTVFSPGQELHGVEFEFDEITYLVADLKVLHVTPEVADPTALRVGCRWLQMSPLAEKVLQRWIHRGRRPRDLLSLDL
;
A
#
# COMPACT_ATOMS: atom_id res chain seq x y z
N MET A 1 -9.16 -11.08 -7.49
CA MET A 1 -9.77 -9.92 -6.80
C MET A 1 -8.69 -9.23 -5.98
N SER A 2 -8.06 -8.19 -6.53
CA SER A 2 -6.99 -7.42 -5.87
C SER A 2 -7.59 -6.27 -5.08
N PHE A 3 -7.62 -6.37 -3.76
CA PHE A 3 -8.08 -5.28 -2.92
C PHE A 3 -6.91 -4.37 -2.57
N LEU A 4 -6.71 -3.35 -3.42
CA LEU A 4 -6.29 -2.04 -2.96
C LEU A 4 -7.46 -1.50 -2.13
N ASN A 5 -7.52 -1.84 -0.83
CA ASN A 5 -8.43 -1.19 0.11
C ASN A 5 -7.93 0.24 0.35
N THR A 6 -8.03 1.05 -0.69
CA THR A 6 -7.83 2.49 -0.64
C THR A 6 -9.14 3.11 -0.20
N ILE A 7 -9.55 2.83 1.04
CA ILE A 7 -10.65 3.61 1.63
C ILE A 7 -10.14 5.05 1.66
N PRO A 8 -10.80 5.99 0.95
CA PRO A 8 -10.38 7.37 0.96
C PRO A 8 -10.41 7.86 2.40
N ALA A 9 -9.41 8.65 2.80
CA ALA A 9 -9.61 9.46 3.99
C ALA A 9 -10.85 10.33 3.70
N ALA A 10 -11.74 10.49 4.69
CA ALA A 10 -12.92 11.33 4.57
C ALA A 10 -12.51 12.82 4.55
N ILE A 11 -11.82 13.20 3.48
CA ILE A 11 -11.39 14.55 3.17
C ILE A 11 -12.57 15.17 2.44
N ARG A 12 -13.24 16.11 3.11
CA ARG A 12 -14.22 16.99 2.45
C ARG A 12 -13.45 17.98 1.55
N PRO A 13 -14.12 18.59 0.56
CA PRO A 13 -13.53 19.68 -0.23
C PRO A 13 -12.85 20.70 0.68
N TRP A 14 -11.76 21.31 0.17
CA TRP A 14 -10.83 22.12 0.96
C TRP A 14 -11.52 23.09 1.92
N ASP A 15 -11.20 22.94 3.20
CA ASP A 15 -11.50 23.86 4.28
C ASP A 15 -10.17 24.24 4.93
N GLU A 16 -9.82 25.52 4.87
CA GLU A 16 -8.58 26.11 5.37
C GLU A 16 -8.35 25.81 6.86
N PHE A 17 -9.43 25.62 7.62
CA PHE A 17 -9.41 25.31 9.04
C PHE A 17 -9.46 23.81 9.35
N SER A 18 -9.47 22.96 8.32
CA SER A 18 -9.48 21.51 8.52
C SER A 18 -8.16 20.98 9.06
N THR A 19 -8.22 19.91 9.83
CA THR A 19 -7.05 19.16 10.32
C THR A 19 -6.21 18.53 9.19
N TRP A 20 -6.74 18.55 7.96
CA TRP A 20 -6.11 18.03 6.75
C TRP A 20 -5.23 19.05 6.04
N ASN A 21 -5.36 20.36 6.34
CA ASN A 21 -4.64 21.42 5.64
C ASN A 21 -3.10 21.23 5.67
N ARG A 22 -2.55 20.70 6.77
CA ARG A 22 -1.12 20.37 6.89
C ARG A 22 -0.61 19.30 5.90
N PHE A 23 -1.52 18.55 5.26
CA PHE A 23 -1.21 17.53 4.27
C PHE A 23 -1.53 17.98 2.84
N HIS A 24 -2.10 19.18 2.68
CA HIS A 24 -2.52 19.71 1.39
C HIS A 24 -1.34 20.13 0.53
N ILE A 25 -1.41 19.82 -0.77
CA ILE A 25 -0.46 20.24 -1.80
C ILE A 25 -1.11 21.39 -2.57
N GLY A 26 -0.96 22.59 -2.03
CA GLY A 26 -1.57 23.80 -2.61
C GLY A 26 -0.91 24.28 -3.90
N ASP A 27 0.37 24.00 -4.11
CA ASP A 27 1.11 24.42 -5.30
C ASP A 27 0.75 23.56 -6.54
N PRO A 28 0.18 24.15 -7.60
CA PRO A 28 -0.12 23.44 -8.85
C PRO A 28 1.11 22.78 -9.48
N PHE A 29 2.29 23.38 -9.38
CA PHE A 29 3.52 22.79 -9.92
C PHE A 29 3.93 21.55 -9.13
N GLU A 30 3.84 21.58 -7.80
CA GLU A 30 4.09 20.39 -6.97
C GLU A 30 3.07 19.27 -7.29
N ARG A 31 1.78 19.61 -7.46
CA ARG A 31 0.76 18.62 -7.88
C ARG A 31 1.13 17.97 -9.22
N ALA A 32 1.49 18.77 -10.22
CA ALA A 32 1.88 18.28 -11.54
C ALA A 32 3.13 17.38 -11.47
N VAL A 33 4.13 17.70 -10.64
CA VAL A 33 5.31 16.84 -10.44
C VAL A 33 4.92 15.46 -9.91
N TRP A 34 4.03 15.39 -8.91
CA TRP A 34 3.58 14.11 -8.36
C TRP A 34 2.73 13.30 -9.34
N LEU A 35 1.81 13.95 -10.05
CA LEU A 35 1.00 13.31 -11.09
C LEU A 35 1.87 12.76 -12.23
N ASN A 36 2.90 13.49 -12.66
CA ASN A 36 3.87 13.01 -13.62
C ASN A 36 4.67 11.81 -13.10
N LYS A 37 5.10 11.82 -11.82
CA LYS A 37 5.78 10.67 -11.20
C LYS A 37 4.87 9.43 -11.21
N VAL A 38 3.58 9.59 -10.89
CA VAL A 38 2.59 8.50 -10.95
C VAL A 38 2.47 7.97 -12.37
N CYS A 39 2.33 8.86 -13.35
CA CYS A 39 2.22 8.52 -14.77
C CYS A 39 3.44 7.73 -15.28
N GLN A 40 4.66 8.13 -14.88
CA GLN A 40 5.91 7.47 -15.30
C GLN A 40 6.15 6.12 -14.63
N SER A 41 5.52 5.89 -13.47
CA SER A 41 5.77 4.69 -12.65
C SER A 41 4.75 3.57 -12.89
N ASP A 42 3.77 3.79 -13.79
CA ASP A 42 2.63 2.88 -14.06
C ASP A 42 1.98 2.34 -12.77
N LEU A 43 1.81 3.23 -11.79
CA LEU A 43 1.23 2.87 -10.51
C LEU A 43 -0.30 2.78 -10.62
N PRO A 44 -0.93 1.74 -10.04
CA PRO A 44 -2.38 1.63 -10.05
C PRO A 44 -3.02 2.77 -9.23
N VAL A 45 -3.95 3.49 -9.87
CA VAL A 45 -4.75 4.54 -9.26
C VAL A 45 -6.14 3.99 -8.99
N THR A 46 -6.67 4.23 -7.79
CA THR A 46 -8.06 3.92 -7.46
C THR A 46 -8.91 5.17 -7.63
N LEU A 47 -9.96 5.09 -8.46
CA LEU A 47 -10.99 6.11 -8.61
C LEU A 47 -12.27 5.66 -7.92
N GLY A 48 -13.04 6.57 -7.35
CA GLY A 48 -14.33 6.21 -6.77
C GLY A 48 -15.14 7.37 -6.26
N GLN A 49 -16.32 7.04 -5.74
CA GLN A 49 -17.17 7.97 -4.98
C GLN A 49 -17.06 7.65 -3.48
N PRO A 50 -17.29 8.63 -2.58
CA PRO A 50 -17.37 8.34 -1.16
C PRO A 50 -18.46 7.30 -0.85
N GLY A 51 -18.09 6.15 -0.30
CA GLY A 51 -19.03 5.06 0.05
C GLY A 51 -19.64 4.31 -1.14
N GLY A 52 -19.19 4.60 -2.37
CA GLY A 52 -19.67 3.95 -3.60
C GLY A 52 -18.67 2.95 -4.18
N ASP A 53 -18.90 2.59 -5.44
CA ASP A 53 -17.99 1.70 -6.18
C ASP A 53 -16.63 2.34 -6.43
N VAL A 54 -15.64 1.48 -6.67
CA VAL A 54 -14.27 1.88 -6.99
C VAL A 54 -13.79 1.19 -8.26
N LEU A 55 -12.99 1.90 -9.05
CA LEU A 55 -12.35 1.42 -10.27
C LEU A 55 -10.84 1.57 -10.14
N THR A 56 -10.08 0.51 -10.44
CA THR A 56 -8.62 0.61 -10.55
C THR A 56 -8.26 0.91 -12.00
N VAL A 57 -7.43 1.94 -12.19
CA VAL A 57 -7.02 2.47 -13.49
C VAL A 57 -5.51 2.74 -13.49
N SER A 58 -4.89 2.88 -14.66
CA SER A 58 -3.54 3.42 -14.81
C SER A 58 -3.60 4.86 -15.33
N LEU A 59 -2.83 5.77 -14.74
CA LEU A 59 -2.64 7.12 -15.26
C LEU A 59 -1.59 7.06 -16.38
N TRP A 60 -1.98 7.33 -17.62
CA TRP A 60 -1.10 7.17 -18.79
C TRP A 60 -0.71 8.50 -19.44
N SER A 61 -1.41 9.58 -19.14
CA SER A 61 -1.02 10.92 -19.57
C SER A 61 -1.51 11.98 -18.58
N VAL A 62 -0.66 12.99 -18.40
CA VAL A 62 -0.92 14.22 -17.64
C VAL A 62 -0.52 15.35 -18.57
N ASP A 63 -1.38 16.35 -18.77
CA ASP A 63 -0.99 17.49 -19.58
C ASP A 63 0.16 18.30 -18.94
N GLN A 64 0.77 19.21 -19.71
CA GLN A 64 1.93 19.98 -19.25
C GLN A 64 1.66 20.83 -17.99
N THR A 65 0.39 21.17 -17.74
CA THR A 65 -0.07 22.00 -16.63
C THR A 65 -0.67 21.18 -15.47
N GLY A 66 -0.85 19.87 -15.65
CA GLY A 66 -1.64 19.02 -14.76
C GLY A 66 -3.15 19.30 -14.78
N ALA A 67 -3.65 20.01 -15.80
CA ALA A 67 -5.05 20.45 -15.88
C ALA A 67 -6.01 19.41 -16.48
N GLN A 68 -5.50 18.45 -17.24
CA GLN A 68 -6.19 17.24 -17.65
C GLN A 68 -5.39 16.00 -17.29
N LEU A 69 -6.12 14.99 -16.83
CA LEU A 69 -5.61 13.65 -16.57
C LEU A 69 -6.29 12.67 -17.51
N HIS A 70 -5.51 11.72 -18.03
CA HIS A 70 -6.04 10.62 -18.81
C HIS A 70 -5.64 9.28 -18.18
N PHE A 71 -6.65 8.45 -17.95
CA PHE A 71 -6.52 7.12 -17.40
C PHE A 71 -6.94 6.05 -18.40
N SER A 72 -6.44 4.84 -18.18
CA SER A 72 -6.82 3.64 -18.91
C SER A 72 -7.22 2.54 -17.95
N ALA A 73 -8.17 1.70 -18.37
CA ALA A 73 -8.57 0.51 -17.64
C ALA A 73 -8.99 -0.61 -18.59
N GLU A 74 -8.95 -1.86 -18.13
CA GLU A 74 -9.47 -2.98 -18.91
C GLU A 74 -10.98 -2.84 -19.12
N ALA A 75 -11.45 -3.15 -20.32
CA ALA A 75 -12.87 -3.03 -20.68
C ALA A 75 -13.68 -4.30 -20.36
N SER A 76 -13.49 -4.85 -19.15
CA SER A 76 -14.32 -5.94 -18.62
C SER A 76 -15.75 -5.45 -18.37
N GLU A 77 -16.73 -6.37 -18.35
CA GLU A 77 -18.13 -6.00 -18.07
C GLU A 77 -18.29 -5.29 -16.71
N ALA A 78 -17.58 -5.78 -15.69
CA ALA A 78 -17.57 -5.16 -14.37
C ALA A 78 -17.00 -3.73 -14.38
N ASN A 79 -15.91 -3.49 -15.11
CA ASN A 79 -15.32 -2.16 -15.22
C ASN A 79 -16.21 -1.21 -16.03
N ARG A 80 -16.83 -1.70 -17.10
CA ARG A 80 -17.79 -0.93 -17.91
C ARG A 80 -18.98 -0.45 -17.08
N GLU A 81 -19.50 -1.33 -16.25
CA GLU A 81 -20.63 -1.01 -15.40
C GLU A 81 -20.22 -0.06 -14.26
N THR A 82 -19.07 -0.29 -13.64
CA THR A 82 -18.52 0.60 -12.61
C THR A 82 -18.26 2.00 -13.16
N VAL A 83 -17.61 2.12 -14.32
CA VAL A 83 -17.27 3.42 -14.90
C VAL A 83 -18.51 4.21 -15.32
N ARG A 84 -19.58 3.53 -15.78
CA ARG A 84 -20.88 4.18 -16.07
C ARG A 84 -21.47 4.83 -14.82
N ARG A 85 -21.38 4.16 -13.67
CA ARG A 85 -21.85 4.72 -12.40
C ARG A 85 -20.99 5.91 -11.97
N LEU A 86 -19.67 5.79 -12.06
CA LEU A 86 -18.75 6.89 -11.74
C LEU A 86 -18.92 8.10 -12.66
N ALA A 87 -19.25 7.92 -13.94
CA ALA A 87 -19.47 9.01 -14.89
C ALA A 87 -20.70 9.88 -14.58
N THR A 88 -21.61 9.42 -13.72
CA THR A 88 -22.75 10.24 -13.26
C THR A 88 -22.41 11.09 -12.03
N ALA A 89 -21.22 10.90 -11.45
CA ALA A 89 -20.75 11.65 -10.30
C ALA A 89 -20.37 13.08 -10.68
N ALA A 90 -20.77 14.06 -9.86
CA ALA A 90 -20.25 15.43 -9.98
C ALA A 90 -18.77 15.52 -9.54
N GLU A 91 -18.40 14.75 -8.52
CA GLU A 91 -17.06 14.72 -7.93
C GLU A 91 -16.64 13.27 -7.66
N LEU A 92 -15.37 12.99 -7.93
CA LEU A 92 -14.72 11.71 -7.69
C LEU A 92 -13.46 11.93 -6.87
N TRP A 93 -13.12 10.96 -6.04
CA TRP A 93 -11.79 10.92 -5.44
C TRP A 93 -10.90 9.98 -6.25
N GLY A 94 -9.62 10.35 -6.35
CA GLY A 94 -8.54 9.52 -6.83
C GLY A 94 -7.55 9.26 -5.70
N ALA A 95 -6.99 8.06 -5.64
CA ALA A 95 -5.92 7.77 -4.70
C ALA A 95 -4.89 6.81 -5.28
N VAL A 96 -3.63 7.07 -4.98
CA VAL A 96 -2.49 6.29 -5.44
C VAL A 96 -1.45 6.21 -4.34
N TYR A 97 -0.72 5.10 -4.31
CA TYR A 97 0.40 4.93 -3.40
C TYR A 97 1.69 5.12 -4.17
N VAL A 98 2.46 6.14 -3.79
CA VAL A 98 3.82 6.36 -4.28
C VAL A 98 4.73 6.12 -3.08
N ASP A 99 5.58 5.10 -3.18
CA ASP A 99 6.47 4.68 -2.10
C ASP A 99 5.69 4.33 -0.80
N ASP A 100 5.90 5.08 0.29
CA ASP A 100 5.22 4.92 1.58
C ASP A 100 4.12 5.98 1.83
N GLN A 101 3.83 6.79 0.81
CA GLN A 101 2.87 7.89 0.88
C GLN A 101 1.63 7.55 0.07
N LYS A 102 0.47 7.86 0.66
CA LYS A 102 -0.81 7.85 -0.05
C LYS A 102 -1.05 9.27 -0.55
N PHE A 103 -1.17 9.41 -1.86
CA PHE A 103 -1.68 10.63 -2.46
C PHE A 103 -3.18 10.44 -2.69
N GLN A 104 -3.97 11.42 -2.28
CA GLN A 104 -5.41 11.44 -2.50
C GLN A 104 -5.81 12.79 -3.07
N PHE A 105 -6.65 12.81 -4.08
CA PHE A 105 -7.06 14.01 -4.79
C PHE A 105 -8.52 13.94 -5.19
N LEU A 106 -9.13 15.10 -5.44
CA LEU A 106 -10.50 15.23 -5.93
C LEU A 106 -10.48 15.62 -7.40
N MET A 107 -11.40 15.06 -8.19
CA MET A 107 -11.50 15.30 -9.62
C MET A 107 -12.96 15.51 -10.02
N THR A 108 -13.14 16.22 -11.13
CA THR A 108 -14.43 16.53 -11.75
C THR A 108 -14.36 16.27 -13.24
N GLY A 109 -15.51 16.32 -13.91
CA GLY A 109 -15.56 16.30 -15.38
C GLY A 109 -15.14 14.96 -15.99
N LEU A 110 -15.53 13.83 -15.38
CA LEU A 110 -15.19 12.51 -15.91
C LEU A 110 -15.86 12.28 -17.28
N ASP A 111 -15.05 12.11 -18.31
CA ASP A 111 -15.46 11.66 -19.64
C ASP A 111 -14.89 10.27 -19.94
N VAL A 112 -15.69 9.41 -20.57
CA VAL A 112 -15.35 8.00 -20.74
C VAL A 112 -15.62 7.57 -22.18
N VAL A 113 -14.57 7.08 -22.83
CA VAL A 113 -14.62 6.52 -24.17
C VAL A 113 -14.22 5.06 -24.13
N VAL A 114 -15.14 4.19 -24.53
CA VAL A 114 -14.85 2.77 -24.75
C VAL A 114 -14.13 2.62 -26.09
N ARG A 115 -12.95 1.98 -26.09
CA ARG A 115 -12.22 1.59 -27.31
C ARG A 115 -12.02 0.07 -27.36
N SER A 116 -11.62 -0.44 -28.53
CA SER A 116 -11.35 -1.86 -28.74
C SER A 116 -10.28 -2.43 -27.80
N GLY A 117 -9.35 -1.59 -27.32
CA GLY A 117 -8.28 -1.97 -26.41
C GLY A 117 -8.49 -1.67 -24.93
N GLY A 118 -9.62 -1.07 -24.52
CA GLY A 118 -9.83 -0.67 -23.12
C GLY A 118 -10.81 0.48 -22.93
N LEU A 119 -10.97 0.90 -21.68
CA LEU A 119 -11.65 2.13 -21.30
C LEU A 119 -10.62 3.26 -21.29
N ALA A 120 -10.87 4.32 -22.04
CA ALA A 120 -10.13 5.58 -21.93
C ALA A 120 -10.97 6.55 -21.12
N ILE A 121 -10.40 7.10 -20.05
CA ILE A 121 -11.09 7.96 -19.10
C ILE A 121 -10.32 9.28 -19.05
N SER A 122 -11.01 10.41 -19.14
CA SER A 122 -10.40 11.74 -19.01
C SER A 122 -11.11 12.52 -17.93
N CYS A 123 -10.40 13.39 -17.22
CA CYS A 123 -11.01 14.30 -16.27
C CYS A 123 -10.19 15.58 -16.11
N ASP A 124 -10.78 16.56 -15.44
CA ASP A 124 -10.05 17.74 -15.00
C ASP A 124 -9.00 17.35 -13.96
N GLY A 125 -7.90 18.09 -13.97
CA GLY A 125 -6.83 18.00 -13.00
C GLY A 125 -7.30 18.40 -11.59
N PRO A 126 -6.73 17.81 -10.54
CA PRO A 126 -7.19 18.08 -9.19
C PRO A 126 -6.78 19.48 -8.73
N GLN A 127 -7.74 20.23 -8.21
CA GLN A 127 -7.47 21.46 -7.47
C GLN A 127 -6.92 21.14 -6.08
N ASP A 128 -7.44 20.09 -5.45
CA ASP A 128 -7.06 19.64 -4.13
C ASP A 128 -6.35 18.28 -4.20
N MET A 129 -5.11 18.23 -3.70
CA MET A 129 -4.32 17.00 -3.58
C MET A 129 -3.68 16.94 -2.20
N TYR A 130 -3.68 15.77 -1.58
CA TYR A 130 -3.22 15.56 -0.22
C TYR A 130 -2.16 14.47 -0.19
N ARG A 131 -1.04 14.74 0.48
CA ARG A 131 0.03 13.79 0.76
C ARG A 131 -0.12 13.24 2.18
N LEU A 132 -0.67 12.03 2.28
CA LEU A 132 -0.94 11.38 3.55
C LEU A 132 0.14 10.33 3.83
N ALA A 133 0.77 10.43 5.00
CA ALA A 133 1.63 9.35 5.48
C ALA A 133 0.78 8.11 5.77
N ARG A 134 1.07 6.99 5.08
CA ARG A 134 0.33 5.73 5.30
C ARG A 134 0.63 5.13 6.68
N ARG A 135 1.82 5.39 7.22
CA ARG A 135 2.33 4.76 8.44
C ARG A 135 2.98 5.79 9.35
N GLN A 136 2.67 5.69 10.64
CA GLN A 136 3.39 6.40 11.69
C GLN A 136 4.65 5.60 12.01
N GLY A 137 5.69 5.71 11.16
CA GLY A 137 7.00 5.09 11.39
C GLY A 137 7.52 4.21 10.25
N GLN A 138 8.85 4.14 10.19
CA GLN A 138 9.59 3.41 9.16
C GLN A 138 9.43 1.89 9.32
N ARG A 139 9.34 1.19 8.19
CA ARG A 139 9.48 -0.27 8.13
C ARG A 139 10.78 -0.65 7.45
N ILE A 140 11.46 -1.65 8.00
CA ILE A 140 12.68 -2.20 7.40
C ILE A 140 12.32 -3.32 6.45
N LYS A 141 12.88 -3.26 5.25
CA LYS A 141 12.73 -4.24 4.16
C LYS A 141 14.06 -4.82 3.71
N GLY A 142 15.16 -4.12 3.97
CA GLY A 142 16.53 -4.53 3.63
C GLY A 142 17.22 -5.10 4.85
N TRP A 143 17.62 -6.36 4.77
CA TRP A 143 18.27 -7.08 5.86
C TRP A 143 19.79 -7.05 5.69
N PRO A 144 20.58 -6.81 6.75
CA PRO A 144 22.03 -6.68 6.63
C PRO A 144 22.72 -8.02 6.31
N ASN A 145 22.24 -9.13 6.87
CA ASN A 145 22.91 -10.44 6.77
C ASN A 145 21.98 -11.50 6.15
N SER A 146 20.87 -11.80 6.84
CA SER A 146 19.89 -12.81 6.43
C SER A 146 18.48 -12.23 6.50
N VAL A 147 17.59 -12.76 5.65
CA VAL A 147 16.16 -12.44 5.70
C VAL A 147 15.59 -13.09 6.97
N PRO A 148 15.03 -12.34 7.92
CA PRO A 148 14.41 -12.92 9.10
C PRO A 148 13.29 -13.88 8.72
N VAL A 149 13.12 -14.91 9.53
CA VAL A 149 12.05 -15.89 9.38
C VAL A 149 11.13 -15.83 10.60
N ALA A 150 9.86 -16.14 10.37
CA ALA A 150 8.88 -16.33 11.43
C ALA A 150 8.43 -17.79 11.42
N GLN A 151 8.42 -18.42 12.58
CA GLN A 151 7.85 -19.75 12.81
C GLN A 151 6.47 -19.54 13.39
N VAL A 152 5.45 -19.85 12.60
CA VAL A 152 4.05 -19.74 13.02
C VAL A 152 3.60 -21.12 13.52
N PRO A 153 3.21 -21.26 14.80
CA PRO A 153 2.62 -22.50 15.29
C PRO A 153 1.35 -22.83 14.51
N MET A 154 1.26 -24.07 14.02
CA MET A 154 0.10 -24.55 13.26
C MET A 154 -0.62 -25.60 14.07
N ASP A 155 -1.91 -25.38 14.35
CA ASP A 155 -2.77 -26.40 14.95
C ASP A 155 -3.32 -27.35 13.86
N ARG A 156 -2.42 -28.12 13.26
CA ARG A 156 -2.76 -29.18 12.31
C ARG A 156 -2.22 -30.50 12.82
N ALA A 157 -3.08 -31.52 12.86
CA ALA A 157 -2.70 -32.85 13.29
C ALA A 157 -1.45 -33.34 12.52
N GLY A 158 -0.30 -33.37 13.20
CA GLY A 158 0.98 -33.87 12.65
C GLY A 158 1.83 -32.87 11.86
N GLY A 159 1.48 -31.58 11.79
CA GLY A 159 2.28 -30.56 11.12
C GLY A 159 3.22 -29.82 12.08
N GLY A 160 4.49 -29.66 11.71
CA GLY A 160 5.41 -28.75 12.40
C GLY A 160 5.03 -27.26 12.19
N PRO A 161 5.74 -26.31 12.83
CA PRO A 161 5.50 -24.89 12.63
C PRO A 161 5.69 -24.50 11.16
N LEU A 162 4.88 -23.55 10.69
CA LEU A 162 5.04 -23.00 9.35
C LEU A 162 6.13 -21.94 9.37
N THR A 163 7.25 -22.23 8.72
CA THR A 163 8.32 -21.25 8.49
C THR A 163 7.93 -20.31 7.34
N VAL A 164 7.93 -19.00 7.61
CA VAL A 164 7.62 -17.96 6.61
C VAL A 164 8.67 -16.87 6.62
N ARG A 165 8.90 -16.23 5.47
CA ARG A 165 9.85 -15.12 5.40
C ARG A 165 9.22 -13.84 5.93
N VAL A 166 9.99 -13.05 6.66
CA VAL A 166 9.60 -11.69 7.05
C VAL A 166 10.01 -10.74 5.94
N ALA A 167 9.02 -10.06 5.38
CA ALA A 167 9.21 -9.18 4.23
C ALA A 167 9.23 -7.70 4.62
N ASP A 168 8.66 -7.31 5.77
CA ASP A 168 9.00 -6.06 6.44
C ASP A 168 8.72 -6.10 7.95
N LEU A 169 9.40 -5.23 8.71
CA LEU A 169 9.18 -5.04 10.15
C LEU A 169 9.01 -3.57 10.48
N GLY A 170 8.05 -3.25 11.33
CA GLY A 170 7.87 -1.91 11.92
C GLY A 170 7.44 -2.00 13.37
N ALA A 171 7.41 -0.85 14.04
CA ALA A 171 7.04 -0.75 15.45
C ALA A 171 5.62 -1.27 15.72
N GLU A 172 4.69 -1.06 14.78
CA GLU A 172 3.28 -1.42 14.90
C GLU A 172 2.92 -2.79 14.30
N GLY A 173 3.81 -3.39 13.50
CA GLY A 173 3.53 -4.71 12.93
C GLY A 173 4.57 -5.17 11.91
N CYS A 174 4.39 -6.38 11.41
CA CYS A 174 5.22 -7.01 10.38
C CYS A 174 4.45 -7.35 9.11
N GLY A 175 5.19 -7.73 8.07
CA GLY A 175 4.64 -8.33 6.86
C GLY A 175 5.33 -9.66 6.64
N LEU A 176 4.55 -10.72 6.48
CA LEU A 176 5.04 -12.07 6.19
C LEU A 176 4.82 -12.37 4.70
N ARG A 177 5.70 -13.18 4.13
CA ARG A 177 5.59 -13.66 2.75
C ARG A 177 5.39 -15.18 2.77
N LEU A 178 4.29 -15.61 2.17
CA LEU A 178 3.88 -16.99 1.97
C LEU A 178 3.98 -17.35 0.48
N CYS A 179 4.09 -18.64 0.18
CA CYS A 179 3.79 -19.14 -1.16
C CYS A 179 2.26 -19.21 -1.34
N ALA A 180 1.77 -18.87 -2.54
CA ALA A 180 0.34 -18.72 -2.81
C ALA A 180 -0.45 -20.04 -2.77
N ASP A 181 0.22 -21.17 -2.99
CA ASP A 181 -0.31 -22.51 -2.79
C ASP A 181 -0.60 -22.83 -1.31
N VAL A 182 0.01 -22.09 -0.37
CA VAL A 182 -0.19 -22.21 1.07
C VAL A 182 -1.07 -21.06 1.58
N THR A 183 -2.36 -21.09 1.22
CA THR A 183 -3.33 -20.12 1.78
C THR A 183 -3.88 -20.63 3.11
N VAL A 184 -3.18 -20.35 4.20
CA VAL A 184 -3.53 -20.85 5.55
C VAL A 184 -4.03 -19.78 6.52
N PHE A 185 -3.91 -18.50 6.15
CA PHE A 185 -4.28 -17.39 7.02
C PHE A 185 -5.46 -16.60 6.46
N SER A 186 -6.30 -16.11 7.37
CA SER A 186 -7.45 -15.27 7.05
C SER A 186 -7.36 -13.91 7.75
N PRO A 187 -7.83 -12.81 7.12
CA PRO A 187 -7.96 -11.52 7.80
C PRO A 187 -8.76 -11.64 9.10
N GLY A 188 -8.28 -11.00 10.17
CA GLY A 188 -8.86 -11.05 11.51
C GLY A 188 -8.33 -12.19 12.39
N GLN A 189 -7.67 -13.20 11.81
CA GLN A 189 -7.09 -14.32 12.57
C GLN A 189 -5.99 -13.85 13.51
N GLU A 190 -5.97 -14.43 14.72
CA GLU A 190 -4.90 -14.24 15.69
C GLU A 190 -3.94 -15.42 15.62
N LEU A 191 -2.64 -15.12 15.55
CA LEU A 191 -1.55 -16.08 15.51
C LEU A 191 -0.80 -15.93 16.83
N HIS A 192 -0.82 -16.96 17.66
CA HIS A 192 -0.21 -16.91 18.98
C HIS A 192 1.17 -17.57 18.97
N GLY A 193 2.09 -17.03 19.78
CA GLY A 193 3.41 -17.62 19.97
C GLY A 193 4.26 -17.65 18.71
N VAL A 194 4.13 -16.65 17.84
CA VAL A 194 4.94 -16.59 16.61
C VAL A 194 6.36 -16.22 16.99
N GLU A 195 7.30 -17.10 16.66
CA GLU A 195 8.71 -16.90 16.94
C GLU A 195 9.39 -16.26 15.73
N PHE A 196 10.07 -15.16 15.95
CA PHE A 196 10.84 -14.44 14.94
C PHE A 196 12.32 -14.67 15.19
N GLU A 197 13.01 -15.16 14.17
CA GLU A 197 14.45 -15.32 14.13
C GLU A 197 15.04 -14.24 13.19
N PHE A 198 15.80 -13.31 13.76
CA PHE A 198 16.42 -12.23 12.99
C PHE A 198 17.86 -12.55 12.60
N ASP A 199 18.59 -13.22 13.49
CA ASP A 199 19.94 -13.77 13.30
C ASP A 199 20.16 -14.92 14.30
N GLU A 200 21.35 -15.51 14.31
CA GLU A 200 21.71 -16.68 15.13
C GLU A 200 21.52 -16.51 16.65
N ILE A 201 21.41 -15.27 17.14
CA ILE A 201 21.32 -14.98 18.59
C ILE A 201 20.13 -14.09 18.95
N THR A 202 19.43 -13.55 17.95
CA THR A 202 18.37 -12.55 18.14
C THR A 202 17.03 -13.13 17.74
N TYR A 203 16.23 -13.42 18.77
CA TYR A 203 14.89 -13.97 18.64
C TYR A 203 13.89 -13.13 19.42
N LEU A 204 12.63 -13.13 18.99
CA LEU A 204 11.51 -12.67 19.81
C LEU A 204 10.28 -13.54 19.58
N VAL A 205 9.39 -13.57 20.57
CA VAL A 205 8.08 -14.22 20.46
C VAL A 205 7.00 -13.16 20.59
N ALA A 206 6.00 -13.20 19.71
CA ALA A 206 4.89 -12.25 19.72
C ALA A 206 3.60 -12.87 19.19
N ASP A 207 2.49 -12.31 19.64
CA ASP A 207 1.17 -12.61 19.08
C ASP A 207 0.84 -11.60 17.98
N LEU A 208 0.24 -12.09 16.90
CA LEU A 208 -0.08 -11.31 15.71
C LEU A 208 -1.57 -11.32 15.42
N LYS A 209 -2.09 -10.21 14.92
CA LYS A 209 -3.38 -10.17 14.23
C LYS A 209 -3.16 -9.99 12.73
N VAL A 210 -3.68 -10.92 11.94
CA VAL A 210 -3.69 -10.82 10.48
C VAL A 210 -4.65 -9.70 10.08
N LEU A 211 -4.13 -8.70 9.37
CA LEU A 211 -4.93 -7.57 8.88
C LEU A 211 -5.41 -7.81 7.44
N HIS A 212 -4.54 -8.33 6.58
CA HIS A 212 -4.85 -8.62 5.17
C HIS A 212 -3.93 -9.71 4.63
N VAL A 213 -4.44 -10.44 3.63
CA VAL A 213 -3.70 -11.41 2.82
C VAL A 213 -3.92 -11.02 1.37
N THR A 214 -2.85 -10.71 0.65
CA THR A 214 -2.91 -10.18 -0.72
C THR A 214 -1.81 -10.76 -1.59
N PRO A 215 -2.03 -11.03 -2.90
CA PRO A 215 -0.94 -11.35 -3.82
C PRO A 215 0.16 -10.29 -3.80
N GLU A 216 1.42 -10.71 -3.88
CA GLU A 216 2.54 -9.77 -3.99
C GLU A 216 2.66 -9.25 -5.42
N VAL A 217 2.73 -7.93 -5.58
CA VAL A 217 2.73 -7.29 -6.92
C VAL A 217 3.93 -7.72 -7.75
N ALA A 218 5.11 -7.86 -7.12
CA ALA A 218 6.34 -8.28 -7.79
C ALA A 218 6.43 -9.79 -8.03
N ASP A 219 5.61 -10.59 -7.35
CA ASP A 219 5.62 -12.05 -7.45
C ASP A 219 4.19 -12.60 -7.23
N PRO A 220 3.44 -12.87 -8.30
CA PRO A 220 2.08 -13.41 -8.21
C PRO A 220 1.98 -14.78 -7.54
N THR A 221 3.10 -15.51 -7.42
CA THR A 221 3.16 -16.81 -6.73
C THR A 221 3.37 -16.67 -5.23
N ALA A 222 3.54 -15.43 -4.73
CA ALA A 222 3.66 -15.13 -3.32
C ALA A 222 2.43 -14.38 -2.79
N LEU A 223 2.07 -14.67 -1.55
CA LEU A 223 1.09 -13.90 -0.79
C LEU A 223 1.81 -13.06 0.26
N ARG A 224 1.43 -11.79 0.32
CA ARG A 224 1.76 -10.85 1.38
C ARG A 224 0.71 -10.91 2.48
N VAL A 225 1.14 -11.21 3.69
CA VAL A 225 0.31 -11.20 4.90
C VAL A 225 0.72 -10.00 5.74
N GLY A 226 -0.15 -9.01 5.88
CA GLY A 226 0.08 -7.87 6.76
C GLY A 226 -0.42 -8.18 8.16
N CYS A 227 0.44 -8.07 9.17
CA CYS A 227 0.12 -8.35 10.57
C CYS A 227 0.33 -7.13 11.47
N ARG A 228 -0.44 -7.05 12.56
CA ARG A 228 -0.21 -6.13 13.70
C ARG A 228 0.25 -6.93 14.92
N TRP A 229 1.13 -6.35 15.73
CA TRP A 229 1.45 -6.92 17.05
C TRP A 229 0.22 -6.83 17.98
N LEU A 230 -0.12 -7.91 18.68
CA LEU A 230 -1.17 -7.93 19.70
C LEU A 230 -0.57 -7.78 21.09
N GLN A 231 0.15 -8.82 21.51
CA GLN A 231 0.86 -8.86 22.78
C GLN A 231 2.34 -9.18 22.52
N MET A 232 3.19 -8.45 23.24
CA MET A 232 4.63 -8.64 23.22
C MET A 232 5.14 -8.41 24.64
N SER A 233 6.13 -9.21 25.07
CA SER A 233 6.77 -8.93 26.35
C SER A 233 7.61 -7.65 26.25
N PRO A 234 7.83 -6.90 27.35
CA PRO A 234 8.68 -5.70 27.33
C PRO A 234 10.11 -5.98 26.84
N LEU A 235 10.60 -7.21 27.01
CA LEU A 235 11.90 -7.63 26.49
C LEU A 235 11.86 -7.76 24.96
N ALA A 236 10.85 -8.44 24.43
CA ALA A 236 10.65 -8.60 22.99
C ALA A 236 10.45 -7.24 22.30
N GLU A 237 9.73 -6.30 22.92
CA GLU A 237 9.59 -4.93 22.39
C GLU A 237 10.96 -4.22 22.31
N LYS A 238 11.78 -4.33 23.35
CA LYS A 238 13.15 -3.77 23.35
C LYS A 238 14.05 -4.43 22.31
N VAL A 239 13.88 -5.73 22.06
CA VAL A 239 14.61 -6.44 20.98
C VAL A 239 14.16 -5.89 19.63
N LEU A 240 12.86 -5.83 19.38
CA LEU A 240 12.29 -5.29 18.14
C LEU A 240 12.73 -3.85 17.88
N GLN A 241 12.63 -2.96 18.87
CA GLN A 241 13.02 -1.55 18.72
C GLN A 241 14.52 -1.39 18.42
N ARG A 242 15.38 -2.17 19.09
CA ARG A 242 16.83 -2.18 18.80
C ARG A 242 17.10 -2.70 17.40
N TRP A 243 16.42 -3.76 16.98
CA TRP A 243 16.53 -4.30 15.64
C TRP A 243 16.11 -3.27 14.59
N ILE A 244 14.97 -2.60 14.85
CA ILE A 244 14.47 -1.54 13.97
C ILE A 244 15.48 -0.40 13.88
N HIS A 245 16.06 0.03 15.00
CA HIS A 245 17.05 1.11 15.00
C HIS A 245 18.33 0.74 14.24
N ARG A 246 18.81 -0.51 14.34
CA ARG A 246 19.98 -1.00 13.60
C ARG A 246 19.76 -0.94 12.10
N GLY A 247 18.59 -1.38 11.62
CA GLY A 247 18.26 -1.33 10.20
C GLY A 247 17.97 0.08 9.65
N ARG A 248 17.96 1.13 10.48
CA ARG A 248 17.86 2.54 10.02
C ARG A 248 19.17 3.14 9.54
N ARG A 249 20.32 2.55 9.90
CA ARG A 249 21.62 3.11 9.50
C ARG A 249 21.73 3.05 7.97
N PRO A 250 22.03 4.18 7.29
CA PRO A 250 22.37 4.14 5.88
C PRO A 250 23.46 3.10 5.66
N ARG A 251 23.39 2.37 4.55
CA ARG A 251 24.59 1.70 4.04
C ARG A 251 25.56 2.83 3.72
N ASP A 252 26.57 3.02 4.57
CA ASP A 252 27.80 3.67 4.14
C ASP A 252 28.30 2.80 2.98
N LEU A 253 27.99 3.25 1.76
CA LEU A 253 28.60 2.76 0.55
C LEU A 253 30.07 3.12 0.66
N LEU A 254 30.85 2.20 1.23
CA LEU A 254 32.27 2.11 0.91
C LEU A 254 32.34 1.78 -0.59
N SER A 255 32.37 2.83 -1.41
CA SER A 255 33.00 2.78 -2.72
C SER A 255 34.47 2.45 -2.47
N LEU A 256 34.80 1.17 -2.49
CA LEU A 256 36.17 0.77 -2.78
C LEU A 256 36.35 0.96 -4.28
N ASP A 257 36.88 2.14 -4.63
CA ASP A 257 37.58 2.31 -5.89
C ASP A 257 38.81 1.38 -5.84
N LEU A 258 38.78 0.33 -6.66
CA LEU A 258 39.95 -0.42 -7.12
C LEU A 258 39.87 -0.54 -8.64
#